data_AF-A0A2D9M4D0-F1
#
_entry.id   AF-A0A2D9M4D0-F1
#
_cell.length_a   1.000
_cell.length_b   1.000
_cell.length_c   1.000
_cell.angle_alpha   90.00
_cell.angle_beta   90.00
_cell.angle_gamma   90.00
#
_symmetry.space_group_name_H-M   'P 1'
#
loop_
_entity.id
_entity.type
_entity.pdbx_description
1 polymer ?
#
loop_
_entity_poly.entity_id
_entity_poly.type
_entity_poly.pdbx_seq_one_letter_code
_entity_poly.pdbx_strand_id
1 'polypeptide(L)'
;MLLMMSQKLNPVLGSCLTCILLSAVLAAQGANQRTRPYVEALAADALEGRLTGTTGAHQAADYIIEQLRSIGAESLPGQQDYRLPFEFTAGVSDGGSSLVITNGAPWQTAEVVQGLSFSDSAVVQGEVVFAGYGLVVPEAQEFSYDSYATLNVEGKIVLLLRYFPEDVEQAYRGILARYSGLRYKAMAARQRGATAVVVVTGPRSPNAGQTVPMTFDTAIAGSGIVAASVNGAVADAIFEHVPNQTLDSIQAELDTGNPHIAGFAIDGLELTLDVTVTRETLTGNNVVGYLPPSSSRVAPEAKPYVMYGAHYDHLGYGMQGNSLARQNEHGAIHNGADDNASGVAAVLAAGAWLVEQELGRGIILAFWSGEELGLLGSSEFVKNAPVPIEQISAYLNFDMVGRARNNRLSLQAVGTSRAWRGLIEQSNVPVGFNVALQDDPYLPTDVMSLNAASVPSLNFFTGNHEDYHRPTDDAETINYDDLDRVARLGALIGRNVALRGAPLEFVQVEQVAQQGQRASVRVFTGTIPDYTSDIEGLLLGGVIEGGPAAVAGLQQGDVIVEFAGQSITNIYDYTYALDAVKVGEELTVVFIRDGERLQVTLTPTAR
;
A
#
# COMPACT_ATOMS: atom_id res chain seq x y z
N MET A 1 -51.29 53.79 -55.95
CA MET A 1 -50.36 52.83 -56.55
C MET A 1 -49.29 52.52 -55.52
N LEU A 2 -49.44 51.36 -54.88
CA LEU A 2 -48.48 50.55 -54.10
C LEU A 2 -47.74 51.10 -52.85
N LEU A 3 -47.60 50.17 -51.90
CA LEU A 3 -46.88 50.14 -50.61
C LEU A 3 -47.63 50.80 -49.43
N MET A 4 -47.84 50.15 -48.28
CA MET A 4 -47.24 48.93 -47.72
C MET A 4 -48.19 48.40 -46.64
N MET A 5 -48.55 47.11 -46.69
CA MET A 5 -49.30 46.43 -45.63
C MET A 5 -48.35 46.01 -44.51
N SER A 6 -48.83 46.17 -43.28
CA SER A 6 -48.15 45.83 -42.04
C SER A 6 -47.95 44.32 -41.89
N GLN A 7 -46.77 43.89 -41.47
CA GLN A 7 -46.61 42.66 -40.68
C GLN A 7 -46.11 43.05 -39.29
N LYS A 8 -47.04 42.97 -38.33
CA LYS A 8 -46.74 42.91 -36.90
C LYS A 8 -46.03 41.59 -36.62
N LEU A 9 -44.73 41.61 -36.31
CA LEU A 9 -44.09 40.47 -35.65
C LEU A 9 -44.41 40.53 -34.15
N ASN A 10 -44.98 39.44 -33.65
CA ASN A 10 -45.35 39.21 -32.26
C ASN A 10 -44.12 39.30 -31.32
N PRO A 11 -44.18 40.03 -30.19
CA PRO A 11 -43.11 40.04 -29.18
C PRO A 11 -42.99 38.71 -28.42
N VAL A 12 -43.96 37.79 -28.58
CA VAL A 12 -43.98 36.48 -27.93
C VAL A 12 -42.96 35.51 -28.53
N LEU A 13 -42.57 35.65 -29.81
CA LEU A 13 -41.57 34.77 -30.42
C LEU A 13 -40.14 35.09 -29.95
N GLY A 14 -39.81 36.35 -29.68
CA GLY A 14 -38.50 36.75 -29.16
C GLY A 14 -38.25 36.24 -27.74
N SER A 15 -39.27 36.31 -26.87
CA SER A 15 -39.15 35.81 -25.49
C SER A 15 -39.10 34.29 -25.41
N CYS A 16 -39.82 33.56 -26.30
CA CYS A 16 -39.72 32.11 -26.38
C CYS A 16 -38.37 31.64 -26.93
N LEU A 17 -37.81 32.29 -27.95
CA LEU A 17 -36.50 31.91 -28.49
C LEU A 17 -35.37 32.16 -27.48
N THR A 18 -35.46 33.25 -26.72
CA THR A 18 -34.47 33.57 -25.67
C THR A 18 -34.59 32.62 -24.47
N CYS A 19 -35.81 32.23 -24.06
CA CYS A 19 -35.99 31.20 -23.03
C CYS A 19 -35.58 29.80 -23.51
N ILE A 20 -35.81 29.43 -24.77
CA ILE A 20 -35.37 28.14 -25.33
C ILE A 20 -33.84 28.09 -25.44
N LEU A 21 -33.18 29.20 -25.82
CA LEU A 21 -31.73 29.31 -25.86
C LEU A 21 -31.11 29.32 -24.45
N LEU A 22 -31.74 29.99 -23.47
CA LEU A 22 -31.27 29.97 -22.07
C LEU A 22 -31.44 28.58 -21.45
N SER A 23 -32.57 27.90 -21.70
CA SER A 23 -32.80 26.52 -21.25
C SER A 23 -31.89 25.51 -21.95
N ALA A 24 -31.54 25.71 -23.22
CA ALA A 24 -30.57 24.87 -23.93
C ALA A 24 -29.13 25.11 -23.46
N VAL A 25 -28.77 26.34 -23.07
CA VAL A 25 -27.45 26.66 -22.48
C VAL A 25 -27.35 26.15 -21.05
N LEU A 26 -28.42 26.23 -20.25
CA LEU A 26 -28.48 25.60 -18.91
C LEU A 26 -28.53 24.06 -18.98
N ALA A 27 -29.19 23.48 -19.99
CA ALA A 27 -29.15 22.04 -20.23
C ALA A 27 -27.81 21.56 -20.80
N ALA A 28 -27.11 22.38 -21.58
CA ALA A 28 -25.75 22.08 -22.06
C ALA A 28 -24.69 22.28 -20.96
N GLN A 29 -24.88 23.24 -20.04
CA GLN A 29 -24.06 23.36 -18.83
C GLN A 29 -24.34 22.23 -17.83
N GLY A 30 -25.58 21.76 -17.72
CA GLY A 30 -25.93 20.55 -16.97
C GLY A 30 -25.49 19.23 -17.62
N ALA A 31 -25.09 19.26 -18.90
CA ALA A 31 -24.55 18.10 -19.62
C ALA A 31 -23.03 17.92 -19.46
N ASN A 32 -22.33 18.89 -18.85
CA ASN A 32 -20.87 19.02 -18.84
C ASN A 32 -20.15 18.59 -17.54
N GLN A 33 -20.87 18.08 -16.54
CA GLN A 33 -20.28 17.63 -15.25
C GLN A 33 -20.98 16.37 -14.72
N ARG A 34 -21.01 15.30 -15.51
CA ARG A 34 -21.65 14.02 -15.16
C ARG A 34 -21.01 13.34 -13.97
N THR A 35 -19.72 13.57 -13.75
CA THR A 35 -18.96 13.00 -12.63
C THR A 35 -19.19 13.73 -11.32
N ARG A 36 -19.65 14.98 -11.35
CA ARG A 36 -19.79 15.83 -10.16
C ARG A 36 -20.71 15.25 -9.08
N PRO A 37 -21.92 14.76 -9.39
CA PRO A 37 -22.80 14.18 -8.37
C PRO A 37 -22.19 12.96 -7.68
N TYR A 38 -21.37 12.17 -8.38
CA TYR A 38 -20.67 11.02 -7.79
C TYR A 38 -19.61 11.48 -6.79
N VAL A 39 -18.79 12.46 -7.18
CA VAL A 39 -17.76 13.02 -6.29
C VAL A 39 -18.40 13.68 -5.06
N GLU A 40 -19.40 14.55 -5.25
CA GLU A 40 -20.06 15.25 -4.13
C GLU A 40 -20.73 14.27 -3.15
N ALA A 41 -21.27 13.14 -3.63
CA ALA A 41 -21.85 12.12 -2.76
C ALA A 41 -20.77 11.33 -2.01
N LEU A 42 -19.71 10.91 -2.70
CA LEU A 42 -18.66 10.09 -2.12
C LEU A 42 -17.75 10.90 -1.19
N ALA A 43 -17.43 12.14 -1.52
CA ALA A 43 -16.60 13.04 -0.72
C ALA A 43 -17.39 13.84 0.33
N ALA A 44 -18.61 13.43 0.67
CA ALA A 44 -19.40 14.11 1.70
C ALA A 44 -18.89 13.76 3.11
N ASP A 45 -18.87 14.75 4.02
CA ASP A 45 -18.60 14.57 5.45
C ASP A 45 -19.43 13.44 6.10
N ALA A 46 -20.64 13.21 5.58
CA ALA A 46 -21.55 12.16 6.06
C ALA A 46 -20.98 10.74 5.90
N LEU A 47 -20.00 10.56 5.01
CA LEU A 47 -19.28 9.29 4.80
C LEU A 47 -17.96 9.24 5.58
N GLU A 48 -17.69 10.23 6.43
CA GLU A 48 -16.61 10.24 7.43
C GLU A 48 -15.23 9.85 6.87
N GLY A 49 -14.96 10.20 5.61
CA GLY A 49 -13.71 9.90 4.91
C GLY A 49 -13.48 8.43 4.53
N ARG A 50 -14.51 7.59 4.63
CA ARG A 50 -14.58 6.25 4.03
C ARG A 50 -13.40 5.32 4.35
N LEU A 51 -12.83 5.40 5.56
CA LEU A 51 -11.79 4.45 5.97
C LEU A 51 -12.33 3.02 5.89
N THR A 52 -11.54 2.12 5.30
CA THR A 52 -11.90 0.71 5.11
C THR A 52 -12.47 0.08 6.38
N GLY A 53 -13.59 -0.64 6.25
CA GLY A 53 -14.27 -1.31 7.37
C GLY A 53 -15.11 -0.40 8.28
N THR A 54 -15.16 0.92 8.02
CA THR A 54 -16.00 1.85 8.78
C THR A 54 -17.43 1.94 8.24
N THR A 55 -18.33 2.51 9.03
CA THR A 55 -19.71 2.84 8.60
C THR A 55 -19.73 3.67 7.31
N GLY A 56 -18.86 4.69 7.21
CA GLY A 56 -18.74 5.54 6.04
C GLY A 56 -18.34 4.77 4.77
N ALA A 57 -17.40 3.83 4.88
CA ALA A 57 -17.03 2.95 3.77
C ALA A 57 -18.19 2.03 3.36
N HIS A 58 -18.94 1.46 4.32
CA HIS A 58 -20.11 0.63 3.99
C HIS A 58 -21.20 1.42 3.26
N GLN A 59 -21.45 2.67 3.67
CA GLN A 59 -22.39 3.58 3.00
C GLN A 59 -21.91 3.98 1.60
N ALA A 60 -20.61 4.22 1.42
CA ALA A 60 -20.03 4.45 0.10
C ALA A 60 -20.22 3.23 -0.82
N ALA A 61 -19.99 2.02 -0.31
CA ALA A 61 -20.25 0.79 -1.03
C ALA A 61 -21.74 0.64 -1.43
N ASP A 62 -22.68 0.95 -0.52
CA ASP A 62 -24.12 0.96 -0.84
C ASP A 62 -24.45 1.94 -1.97
N TYR A 63 -23.90 3.15 -1.91
CA TYR A 63 -24.08 4.16 -2.94
C TYR A 63 -23.57 3.67 -4.30
N ILE A 64 -22.35 3.11 -4.35
CA ILE A 64 -21.75 2.57 -5.58
C ILE A 64 -22.63 1.45 -6.16
N ILE A 65 -23.13 0.54 -5.31
CA ILE A 65 -24.04 -0.54 -5.73
C ILE A 65 -25.35 0.02 -6.31
N GLU A 66 -25.89 1.08 -5.71
CA GLU A 66 -27.06 1.76 -6.26
C GLU A 66 -26.77 2.35 -7.65
N GLN A 67 -25.61 3.00 -7.83
CA GLN A 67 -25.21 3.53 -9.13
C GLN A 67 -25.02 2.42 -10.17
N LEU A 68 -24.38 1.31 -9.81
CA LEU A 68 -24.22 0.13 -10.65
C LEU A 68 -25.57 -0.45 -11.10
N ARG A 69 -26.52 -0.61 -10.17
CA ARG A 69 -27.88 -1.08 -10.48
C ARG A 69 -28.61 -0.11 -11.41
N SER A 70 -28.43 1.20 -11.22
CA SER A 70 -29.09 2.23 -12.02
C SER A 70 -28.69 2.18 -13.51
N ILE A 71 -27.45 1.77 -13.80
CA ILE A 71 -26.96 1.60 -15.18
C ILE A 71 -27.25 0.19 -15.73
N GLY A 72 -27.89 -0.69 -14.95
CA GLY A 72 -28.21 -2.06 -15.35
C GLY A 72 -27.01 -3.02 -15.30
N ALA A 73 -25.98 -2.71 -14.50
CA ALA A 73 -24.96 -3.70 -14.18
C ALA A 73 -25.57 -4.88 -13.41
N GLU A 74 -24.92 -6.03 -13.50
CA GLU A 74 -25.22 -7.25 -12.77
C GLU A 74 -24.08 -7.55 -11.78
N SER A 75 -24.27 -8.51 -10.85
CA SER A 75 -23.14 -9.09 -10.12
C SER A 75 -22.24 -9.88 -11.08
N LEU A 76 -20.98 -10.12 -10.68
CA LEU A 76 -20.08 -10.97 -11.46
C LEU A 76 -20.69 -12.36 -11.74
N PRO A 77 -20.38 -12.99 -12.88
CA PRO A 77 -20.81 -14.35 -13.17
C PRO A 77 -20.45 -15.32 -12.03
N GLY A 78 -21.44 -16.02 -11.49
CA GLY A 78 -21.28 -16.94 -10.36
C GLY A 78 -21.38 -16.30 -8.97
N GLN A 79 -21.46 -14.97 -8.88
CA GLN A 79 -21.66 -14.23 -7.62
C GLN A 79 -23.11 -13.81 -7.45
N GLN A 80 -23.60 -13.83 -6.21
CA GLN A 80 -24.98 -13.45 -5.85
C GLN A 80 -25.12 -11.98 -5.44
N ASP A 81 -24.01 -11.32 -5.12
CA ASP A 81 -23.96 -9.93 -4.69
C ASP A 81 -22.82 -9.20 -5.43
N TYR A 82 -22.90 -7.87 -5.43
CA TYR A 82 -21.83 -6.98 -5.89
C TYR A 82 -20.68 -6.93 -4.88
N ARG A 83 -20.95 -7.17 -3.61
CA ARG A 83 -19.95 -7.17 -2.55
C ARG A 83 -19.11 -8.45 -2.58
N LEU A 84 -17.80 -8.25 -2.54
CA LEU A 84 -16.82 -9.30 -2.29
C LEU A 84 -16.12 -8.95 -0.96
N PRO A 85 -16.61 -9.49 0.17
CA PRO A 85 -16.07 -9.18 1.49
C PRO A 85 -14.71 -9.84 1.71
N PHE A 86 -13.86 -9.19 2.50
CA PHE A 86 -12.59 -9.73 2.95
C PHE A 86 -12.24 -9.23 4.35
N GLU A 87 -11.52 -10.04 5.12
CA GLU A 87 -11.09 -9.68 6.47
C GLU A 87 -9.70 -9.04 6.42
N PHE A 88 -9.49 -8.01 7.24
CA PHE A 88 -8.18 -7.39 7.39
C PHE A 88 -7.97 -6.95 8.84
N THR A 89 -6.70 -6.83 9.24
CA THR A 89 -6.37 -6.25 10.55
C THR A 89 -6.54 -4.74 10.45
N ALA A 90 -7.44 -4.15 11.25
CA ALA A 90 -7.77 -2.72 11.25
C ALA A 90 -7.16 -1.96 12.44
N GLY A 91 -6.65 -2.70 13.42
CA GLY A 91 -6.11 -2.13 14.64
C GLY A 91 -5.25 -3.15 15.37
N VAL A 92 -4.37 -2.63 16.22
CA VAL A 92 -3.55 -3.43 17.11
C VAL A 92 -3.52 -2.75 18.47
N SER A 93 -3.81 -3.51 19.51
CA SER A 93 -3.85 -3.03 20.89
C SER A 93 -3.15 -4.01 21.83
N ASP A 94 -2.71 -3.49 22.96
CA ASP A 94 -2.11 -4.30 24.01
C ASP A 94 -3.21 -4.94 24.84
N GLY A 95 -3.25 -6.26 24.87
CA GLY A 95 -4.20 -7.06 25.65
C GLY A 95 -3.87 -7.16 27.14
N GLY A 96 -2.84 -6.44 27.62
CA GLY A 96 -2.45 -6.39 29.03
C GLY A 96 -1.06 -6.97 29.28
N SER A 97 -0.08 -6.56 28.48
CA SER A 97 1.31 -7.01 28.62
C SER A 97 1.90 -6.65 29.98
N SER A 98 2.78 -7.50 30.48
CA SER A 98 3.44 -7.32 31.77
C SER A 98 4.87 -7.84 31.78
N LEU A 99 5.67 -7.37 32.73
CA LEU A 99 7.05 -7.78 32.94
C LEU A 99 7.33 -7.99 34.43
N VAL A 100 8.03 -9.07 34.77
CA VAL A 100 8.51 -9.35 36.12
C VAL A 100 10.04 -9.35 36.13
N ILE A 101 10.64 -8.68 37.10
CA ILE A 101 12.09 -8.66 37.37
C ILE A 101 12.36 -9.59 38.56
N THR A 102 13.12 -10.68 38.36
CA THR A 102 13.63 -11.61 39.39
C THR A 102 12.62 -11.91 40.53
N ASN A 103 11.49 -12.55 40.23
CA ASN A 103 10.43 -12.90 41.19
C ASN A 103 9.82 -11.70 41.98
N GLY A 104 9.96 -10.48 41.47
CA GLY A 104 9.33 -9.28 42.00
C GLY A 104 7.83 -9.18 41.69
N ALA A 105 7.25 -8.03 42.01
CA ALA A 105 5.88 -7.71 41.57
C ALA A 105 5.86 -7.44 40.05
N PRO A 106 4.75 -7.77 39.36
CA PRO A 106 4.62 -7.48 37.94
C PRO A 106 4.51 -5.98 37.68
N TRP A 107 5.29 -5.51 36.71
CA TRP A 107 5.13 -4.22 36.05
C TRP A 107 4.09 -4.39 34.95
N GLN A 108 3.09 -3.52 34.96
CA GLN A 108 1.90 -3.64 34.11
C GLN A 108 1.32 -2.24 33.85
N THR A 109 0.35 -2.16 32.95
CA THR A 109 -0.21 -0.95 32.30
C THR A 109 0.62 -0.50 31.10
N ALA A 110 -0.07 -0.01 30.07
CA ALA A 110 0.48 0.41 28.78
C ALA A 110 1.53 1.53 28.91
N GLU A 111 1.41 2.39 29.93
CA GLU A 111 2.38 3.46 30.22
C GLU A 111 3.68 2.94 30.85
N VAL A 112 3.71 1.68 31.27
CA VAL A 112 4.84 1.04 31.97
C VAL A 112 5.46 -0.08 31.14
N VAL A 113 4.63 -0.98 30.62
CA VAL A 113 5.00 -2.08 29.73
C VAL A 113 3.97 -2.11 28.61
N GLN A 114 4.44 -2.02 27.36
CA GLN A 114 3.58 -2.05 26.18
C GLN A 114 4.11 -3.08 25.20
N GLY A 115 3.28 -4.03 24.77
CA GLY A 115 3.60 -4.87 23.61
C GLY A 115 3.90 -4.03 22.36
N LEU A 116 4.87 -4.44 21.54
CA LEU A 116 5.06 -3.82 20.21
C LEU A 116 4.05 -4.41 19.22
N SER A 117 3.57 -3.60 18.27
CA SER A 117 2.53 -3.99 17.29
C SER A 117 2.85 -5.27 16.52
N PHE A 118 4.13 -5.53 16.28
CA PHE A 118 4.63 -6.68 15.56
C PHE A 118 4.98 -7.88 16.44
N SER A 119 4.81 -7.78 17.77
CA SER A 119 5.15 -8.86 18.68
C SER A 119 4.27 -10.09 18.46
N ASP A 120 4.87 -11.26 18.70
CA ASP A 120 4.11 -12.47 18.96
C ASP A 120 3.52 -12.39 20.38
N SER A 121 2.37 -13.03 20.58
CA SER A 121 1.73 -13.14 21.89
C SER A 121 2.21 -14.41 22.59
N ALA A 122 3.05 -14.27 23.61
CA ALA A 122 3.55 -15.39 24.42
C ALA A 122 4.17 -14.92 25.74
N VAL A 123 4.37 -15.88 26.64
CA VAL A 123 5.14 -15.70 27.88
C VAL A 123 6.53 -16.27 27.68
N VAL A 124 7.55 -15.44 27.91
CA VAL A 124 8.97 -15.81 27.79
C VAL A 124 9.69 -15.49 29.08
N GLN A 125 10.58 -16.37 29.50
CA GLN A 125 11.42 -16.18 30.68
C GLN A 125 12.88 -16.45 30.32
N GLY A 126 13.79 -15.62 30.80
CA GLY A 126 15.21 -15.82 30.55
C GLY A 126 16.13 -14.75 31.11
N GLU A 127 17.43 -15.04 31.04
CA GLU A 127 18.51 -14.12 31.36
C GLU A 127 18.52 -12.91 30.43
N VAL A 128 19.06 -11.79 30.91
CA VAL A 128 19.07 -10.52 30.18
C VAL A 128 20.45 -10.17 29.64
N VAL A 129 20.49 -9.74 28.38
CA VAL A 129 21.67 -9.12 27.77
C VAL A 129 21.30 -7.73 27.28
N PHE A 130 22.07 -6.71 27.67
CA PHE A 130 21.95 -5.38 27.12
C PHE A 130 22.80 -5.27 25.86
N ALA A 131 22.19 -4.97 24.71
CA ALA A 131 22.87 -4.87 23.41
C ALA A 131 22.99 -3.42 22.89
N GLY A 132 22.94 -2.43 23.80
CA GLY A 132 22.97 -1.02 23.41
C GLY A 132 21.81 -0.68 22.47
N TYR A 133 22.09 -0.10 21.31
CA TYR A 133 21.06 0.21 20.31
C TYR A 133 20.57 -1.01 19.49
N GLY A 134 21.11 -2.21 19.66
CA GLY A 134 20.68 -3.40 18.91
C GLY A 134 20.85 -3.28 17.39
N LEU A 135 21.76 -2.44 16.93
CA LEU A 135 21.96 -2.16 15.51
C LEU A 135 22.89 -3.20 14.90
N VAL A 136 22.58 -3.56 13.66
CA VAL A 136 23.47 -4.33 12.79
C VAL A 136 23.48 -3.59 11.46
N VAL A 137 24.62 -3.02 11.12
CA VAL A 137 24.83 -2.36 9.83
C VAL A 137 25.77 -3.25 9.04
N PRO A 138 25.33 -3.83 7.91
CA PRO A 138 26.15 -4.75 7.13
C PRO A 138 27.49 -4.13 6.72
N GLU A 139 28.55 -4.95 6.67
CA GLU A 139 29.89 -4.52 6.22
C GLU A 139 29.91 -3.99 4.78
N ALA A 140 28.89 -4.32 3.97
CA ALA A 140 28.73 -3.79 2.62
C ALA A 140 28.45 -2.27 2.59
N GLN A 141 28.10 -1.68 3.73
CA GLN A 141 27.87 -0.24 3.86
C GLN A 141 29.18 0.50 4.20
N GLU A 142 29.24 1.80 3.91
CA GLU A 142 30.43 2.62 4.17
C GLU A 142 30.78 2.76 5.68
N PHE A 143 29.83 2.44 6.56
CA PHE A 143 29.98 2.47 8.01
C PHE A 143 29.36 1.22 8.62
N SER A 144 30.18 0.30 9.14
CA SER A 144 29.71 -0.91 9.83
C SER A 144 29.52 -0.65 11.32
N TYR A 145 28.46 -1.23 11.89
CA TYR A 145 28.16 -1.14 13.32
C TYR A 145 27.40 -2.40 13.73
N ASP A 146 27.95 -3.22 14.65
CA ASP A 146 27.27 -4.41 15.15
C ASP A 146 27.26 -4.44 16.68
N SER A 147 26.09 -4.17 17.25
CA SER A 147 25.79 -4.23 18.69
C SER A 147 26.03 -5.60 19.32
N TYR A 148 26.09 -6.67 18.53
CA TYR A 148 26.14 -8.05 18.98
C TYR A 148 27.50 -8.72 18.78
N ALA A 149 28.49 -8.02 18.20
CA ALA A 149 29.76 -8.61 17.78
C ALA A 149 30.50 -9.42 18.87
N THR A 150 30.29 -9.07 20.15
CA THR A 150 30.90 -9.74 21.31
C THR A 150 29.87 -10.33 22.28
N LEU A 151 28.60 -10.46 21.87
CA LEU A 151 27.49 -10.86 22.74
C LEU A 151 26.92 -12.22 22.36
N ASN A 152 26.75 -13.08 23.36
CA ASN A 152 25.91 -14.27 23.21
C ASN A 152 24.49 -13.95 23.70
N VAL A 153 23.54 -13.97 22.77
CA VAL A 153 22.11 -13.72 23.03
C VAL A 153 21.23 -14.95 22.83
N GLU A 154 21.83 -16.10 22.51
CA GLU A 154 21.08 -17.34 22.26
C GLU A 154 20.32 -17.79 23.52
N GLY A 155 19.00 -17.94 23.39
CA GLY A 155 18.10 -18.31 24.48
C GLY A 155 17.76 -17.17 25.45
N LYS A 156 18.24 -15.93 25.19
CA LYS A 156 18.16 -14.82 26.14
C LYS A 156 17.16 -13.74 25.73
N ILE A 157 16.77 -12.92 26.70
CA ILE A 157 15.99 -11.71 26.50
C ILE A 157 16.97 -10.55 26.25
N VAL A 158 16.81 -9.86 25.11
CA VAL A 158 17.71 -8.78 24.73
C VAL A 158 17.09 -7.43 25.07
N LEU A 159 17.78 -6.65 25.91
CA LEU A 159 17.42 -5.28 26.25
C LEU A 159 18.11 -4.30 25.28
N LEU A 160 17.32 -3.41 24.69
CA LEU A 160 17.74 -2.48 23.64
C LEU A 160 17.33 -1.03 23.94
N LEU A 161 18.11 -0.09 23.46
CA LEU A 161 17.72 1.30 23.31
C LEU A 161 16.91 1.52 22.01
N ARG A 162 15.86 2.33 22.10
CA ARG A 162 15.18 2.92 20.93
C ARG A 162 16.12 3.89 20.23
N TYR A 163 15.93 4.11 18.92
CA TYR A 163 16.75 5.00 18.06
C TYR A 163 18.17 4.48 17.78
N PHE A 164 19.14 5.36 17.62
CA PHE A 164 20.51 5.06 17.23
C PHE A 164 21.45 6.11 17.83
N PRO A 165 22.79 5.90 17.83
CA PRO A 165 23.75 6.87 18.35
C PRO A 165 23.59 8.26 17.72
N GLU A 166 23.31 9.28 18.53
CA GLU A 166 23.05 10.63 18.01
C GLU A 166 24.33 11.45 17.83
N ASP A 167 25.38 11.27 18.65
CA ASP A 167 26.59 12.11 18.62
C ASP A 167 27.62 11.68 17.55
N VAL A 168 27.17 10.94 16.54
CA VAL A 168 27.97 10.52 15.38
C VAL A 168 27.99 11.58 14.27
N GLU A 169 29.01 11.49 13.41
CA GLU A 169 29.12 12.35 12.22
C GLU A 169 27.85 12.28 11.35
N GLN A 170 27.45 13.43 10.80
CA GLN A 170 26.22 13.58 10.04
C GLN A 170 26.11 12.61 8.86
N ALA A 171 27.25 12.24 8.24
CA ALA A 171 27.30 11.29 7.13
C ALA A 171 26.83 9.88 7.53
N TYR A 172 27.06 9.46 8.78
CA TYR A 172 26.71 8.12 9.26
C TYR A 172 25.30 8.05 9.85
N ARG A 173 24.73 9.18 10.29
CA ARG A 173 23.35 9.23 10.84
C ARG A 173 22.32 8.68 9.85
N GLY A 174 22.46 8.97 8.56
CA GLY A 174 21.54 8.46 7.52
C GLY A 174 21.59 6.93 7.38
N ILE A 175 22.78 6.35 7.51
CA ILE A 175 22.97 4.89 7.47
C ILE A 175 22.35 4.27 8.73
N LEU A 176 22.70 4.77 9.92
CA LEU A 176 22.20 4.24 11.19
C LEU A 176 20.67 4.34 11.30
N ALA A 177 20.08 5.44 10.83
CA ALA A 177 18.64 5.64 10.81
C ALA A 177 17.92 4.52 10.03
N ARG A 178 18.48 4.09 8.89
CA ARG A 178 17.93 3.01 8.05
C ARG A 178 17.81 1.67 8.80
N TYR A 179 18.73 1.39 9.73
CA TYR A 179 18.77 0.15 10.51
C TYR A 179 18.21 0.32 11.94
N SER A 180 17.63 1.48 12.26
CA SER A 180 17.12 1.78 13.59
C SER A 180 15.66 1.37 13.83
N GLY A 181 14.97 0.89 12.79
CA GLY A 181 13.59 0.42 12.89
C GLY A 181 13.45 -0.73 13.89
N LEU A 182 12.42 -0.68 14.74
CA LEU A 182 12.24 -1.68 15.81
C LEU A 182 12.07 -3.10 15.27
N ARG A 183 11.37 -3.26 14.13
CA ARG A 183 11.27 -4.55 13.43
C ARG A 183 12.65 -5.09 13.01
N TYR A 184 13.52 -4.24 12.50
CA TYR A 184 14.88 -4.64 12.11
C TYR A 184 15.67 -5.12 13.33
N LYS A 185 15.61 -4.38 14.44
CA LYS A 185 16.32 -4.76 15.66
C LYS A 185 15.80 -6.08 16.25
N ALA A 186 14.48 -6.26 16.25
CA ALA A 186 13.84 -7.49 16.68
C ALA A 186 14.27 -8.68 15.80
N MET A 187 14.26 -8.51 14.48
CA MET A 187 14.80 -9.49 13.54
C MET A 187 16.29 -9.79 13.84
N ALA A 188 17.13 -8.77 14.00
CA ALA A 188 18.56 -8.94 14.25
C ALA A 188 18.87 -9.73 15.53
N ALA A 189 18.10 -9.51 16.60
CA ALA A 189 18.17 -10.28 17.84
C ALA A 189 17.70 -11.74 17.61
N ARG A 190 16.56 -11.92 16.94
CA ARG A 190 15.97 -13.23 16.62
C ARG A 190 16.92 -14.10 15.79
N GLN A 191 17.58 -13.55 14.77
CA GLN A 191 18.57 -14.26 13.95
C GLN A 191 19.75 -14.80 14.77
N ARG A 192 20.01 -14.24 15.95
CA ARG A 192 21.08 -14.64 16.86
C ARG A 192 20.57 -15.51 18.01
N GLY A 193 19.33 -15.98 17.94
CA GLY A 193 18.73 -16.91 18.89
C GLY A 193 18.09 -16.26 20.12
N ALA A 194 17.90 -14.94 20.14
CA ALA A 194 17.16 -14.28 21.22
C ALA A 194 15.70 -14.78 21.28
N THR A 195 15.18 -14.94 22.50
CA THR A 195 13.80 -15.41 22.72
C THR A 195 12.80 -14.26 22.87
N ALA A 196 13.28 -13.10 23.32
CA ALA A 196 12.48 -11.88 23.36
C ALA A 196 13.35 -10.62 23.26
N VAL A 197 12.69 -9.50 22.97
CA VAL A 197 13.29 -8.16 22.95
C VAL A 197 12.53 -7.21 23.86
N VAL A 198 13.26 -6.46 24.68
CA VAL A 198 12.73 -5.37 25.50
C VAL A 198 13.35 -4.06 25.04
N VAL A 199 12.52 -3.06 24.72
CA VAL A 199 12.95 -1.76 24.19
C VAL A 199 12.72 -0.65 25.20
N VAL A 200 13.76 0.13 25.47
CA VAL A 200 13.71 1.31 26.33
C VAL A 200 13.92 2.56 25.49
N THR A 201 13.08 3.56 25.64
CA THR A 201 13.40 4.92 25.15
C THR A 201 14.40 5.55 26.12
N GLY A 202 15.68 5.60 25.72
CA GLY A 202 16.78 5.98 26.60
C GLY A 202 16.64 7.38 27.22
N PRO A 203 17.26 7.62 28.39
CA PRO A 203 17.20 8.91 29.10
C PRO A 203 17.70 10.11 28.28
N ARG A 204 18.56 9.87 27.28
CA ARG A 204 19.10 10.91 26.39
C ARG A 204 18.36 11.01 25.05
N SER A 205 17.30 10.23 24.85
CA SER A 205 16.54 10.17 23.61
C SER A 205 15.30 11.08 23.61
N PRO A 206 14.75 11.40 22.43
CA PRO A 206 13.43 12.02 22.34
C PRO A 206 12.37 11.17 23.04
N ASN A 207 11.50 11.80 23.83
CA ASN A 207 10.47 11.13 24.65
C ASN A 207 11.04 10.17 25.71
N ALA A 208 12.21 10.52 26.27
CA ALA A 208 12.92 9.77 27.30
C ALA A 208 11.99 9.12 28.33
N GLY A 209 12.17 7.81 28.53
CA GLY A 209 11.43 7.03 29.52
C GLY A 209 9.97 6.73 29.17
N GLN A 210 9.43 7.16 28.03
CA GLN A 210 8.08 6.77 27.57
C GLN A 210 8.11 5.42 26.84
N THR A 211 7.05 4.63 27.00
CA THR A 211 6.80 3.44 26.18
C THR A 211 6.57 3.82 24.72
N VAL A 212 6.88 2.90 23.81
CA VAL A 212 6.55 3.05 22.39
C VAL A 212 5.04 2.86 22.22
N PRO A 213 4.29 3.84 21.70
CA PRO A 213 2.86 3.68 21.47
C PRO A 213 2.64 2.59 20.41
N MET A 214 1.63 1.73 20.61
CA MET A 214 1.20 0.83 19.56
C MET A 214 0.53 1.63 18.46
N THR A 215 1.16 1.62 17.29
CA THR A 215 0.57 2.14 16.05
C THR A 215 0.19 0.96 15.17
N PHE A 216 -0.86 1.13 14.37
CA PHE A 216 -1.18 0.18 13.31
C PHE A 216 0.05 -0.04 12.44
N ASP A 217 0.35 -1.32 12.18
CA ASP A 217 1.47 -1.76 11.40
C ASP A 217 0.90 -2.57 10.24
N THR A 218 1.22 -2.17 9.01
CA THR A 218 0.64 -2.74 7.80
C THR A 218 1.10 -4.18 7.55
N ALA A 219 2.11 -4.68 8.26
CA ALA A 219 2.46 -6.09 8.19
C ALA A 219 1.45 -6.95 8.97
N ILE A 220 0.79 -7.84 8.26
CA ILE A 220 -0.18 -8.76 8.84
C ILE A 220 0.53 -9.87 9.65
N ALA A 221 1.75 -10.27 9.26
CA ALA A 221 2.55 -11.29 9.95
C ALA A 221 3.26 -10.80 11.23
N GLY A 222 3.25 -11.66 12.26
CA GLY A 222 4.04 -11.51 13.48
C GLY A 222 5.55 -11.53 13.20
N SER A 223 6.34 -10.90 14.07
CA SER A 223 7.79 -10.81 13.90
C SER A 223 8.55 -12.11 14.21
N GLY A 224 7.88 -13.18 14.66
CA GLY A 224 8.54 -14.42 15.06
C GLY A 224 9.37 -14.29 16.34
N ILE A 225 9.13 -13.24 17.14
CA ILE A 225 9.77 -12.99 18.42
C ILE A 225 8.81 -12.18 19.33
N VAL A 226 8.90 -12.40 20.64
CA VAL A 226 8.18 -11.60 21.64
C VAL A 226 8.91 -10.28 21.85
N ALA A 227 8.20 -9.16 21.74
CA ALA A 227 8.78 -7.83 21.81
C ALA A 227 7.89 -6.83 22.56
N ALA A 228 8.46 -6.15 23.56
CA ALA A 228 7.78 -5.12 24.33
C ALA A 228 8.65 -3.88 24.50
N SER A 229 8.01 -2.73 24.70
CA SER A 229 8.63 -1.52 25.20
C SER A 229 8.35 -1.34 26.68
N VAL A 230 9.33 -0.84 27.42
CA VAL A 230 9.17 -0.49 28.84
C VAL A 230 9.56 0.97 29.09
N ASN A 231 8.98 1.53 30.14
CA ASN A 231 9.25 2.90 30.53
C ASN A 231 10.59 3.05 31.27
N GLY A 232 10.97 4.30 31.58
CA GLY A 232 12.22 4.61 32.26
C GLY A 232 12.34 3.99 33.65
N ALA A 233 11.24 3.88 34.40
CA ALA A 233 11.26 3.32 35.75
C ALA A 233 11.57 1.81 35.76
N VAL A 234 11.03 1.07 34.79
CA VAL A 234 11.37 -0.36 34.60
C VAL A 234 12.84 -0.49 34.19
N ALA A 235 13.31 0.38 33.29
CA ALA A 235 14.71 0.37 32.86
C ALA A 235 15.66 0.66 34.03
N ASP A 236 15.37 1.65 34.87
CA ASP A 236 16.17 1.97 36.05
C ASP A 236 16.23 0.78 37.01
N ALA A 237 15.11 0.10 37.27
CA ALA A 237 15.06 -1.10 38.11
C ALA A 237 15.87 -2.28 37.54
N ILE A 238 15.93 -2.43 36.21
CA ILE A 238 16.83 -3.38 35.55
C ILE A 238 18.29 -2.98 35.78
N PHE A 239 18.62 -1.70 35.60
CA PHE A 239 19.98 -1.19 35.72
C PHE A 239 20.51 -1.09 37.16
N GLU A 240 19.66 -1.20 38.18
CA GLU A 240 20.11 -1.41 39.58
C GLU A 240 20.96 -2.69 39.74
N HIS A 241 20.85 -3.65 38.82
CA HIS A 241 21.65 -4.87 38.78
C HIS A 241 23.00 -4.69 38.07
N VAL A 242 23.28 -3.51 37.52
CA VAL A 242 24.52 -3.19 36.79
C VAL A 242 25.47 -2.40 37.70
N PRO A 243 26.62 -2.96 38.13
CA PRO A 243 27.48 -2.30 39.10
C PRO A 243 28.10 -0.99 38.59
N ASN A 244 27.96 0.09 39.37
CA ASN A 244 28.61 1.39 39.15
C ASN A 244 28.28 2.08 37.81
N GLN A 245 27.21 1.72 37.13
CA GLN A 245 26.78 2.34 35.89
C GLN A 245 25.27 2.60 35.89
N THR A 246 24.85 3.66 35.22
CA THR A 246 23.45 3.97 34.94
C THR A 246 23.18 3.88 33.44
N LEU A 247 21.92 3.67 33.05
CA LEU A 247 21.54 3.70 31.64
C LEU A 247 21.91 5.03 30.96
N ASP A 248 21.82 6.16 31.66
CA ASP A 248 22.25 7.47 31.13
C ASP A 248 23.74 7.52 30.83
N SER A 249 24.58 7.06 31.78
CA SER A 249 26.04 7.05 31.58
C SER A 249 26.45 6.14 30.42
N ILE A 250 25.83 4.97 30.29
CA ILE A 250 26.11 4.01 29.21
C ILE A 250 25.58 4.53 27.87
N GLN A 251 24.39 5.12 27.84
CA GLN A 251 23.86 5.73 26.61
C GLN A 251 24.77 6.85 26.12
N ALA A 252 25.30 7.69 27.01
CA ALA A 252 26.23 8.75 26.62
C ALA A 252 27.50 8.21 25.94
N GLU A 253 28.03 7.06 26.37
CA GLU A 253 29.15 6.40 25.72
C GLU A 253 28.75 5.83 24.34
N LEU A 254 27.59 5.17 24.27
CA LEU A 254 27.06 4.61 23.03
C LEU A 254 26.73 5.69 21.98
N ASP A 255 26.28 6.87 22.40
CA ASP A 255 25.89 7.98 21.52
C ASP A 255 27.06 8.48 20.67
N THR A 256 28.29 8.29 21.13
CA THR A 256 29.51 8.60 20.36
C THR A 256 29.66 7.73 19.09
N GLY A 257 28.91 6.63 18.98
CA GLY A 257 29.00 5.65 17.90
C GLY A 257 30.31 4.86 17.88
N ASN A 258 31.07 4.87 18.99
CA ASN A 258 32.29 4.10 19.11
C ASN A 258 31.98 2.58 19.05
N PRO A 259 32.44 1.86 18.01
CA PRO A 259 32.14 0.44 17.83
C PRO A 259 32.80 -0.47 18.89
N HIS A 260 33.67 0.07 19.74
CA HIS A 260 34.28 -0.65 20.86
C HIS A 260 33.46 -0.62 22.14
N ILE A 261 32.40 0.19 22.22
CA ILE A 261 31.46 0.18 23.34
C ILE A 261 30.48 -0.97 23.10
N ALA A 262 30.78 -2.10 23.71
CA ALA A 262 29.97 -3.31 23.61
C ALA A 262 28.82 -3.30 24.61
N GLY A 263 27.77 -4.06 24.30
CA GLY A 263 26.80 -4.46 25.31
C GLY A 263 27.40 -5.47 26.30
N PHE A 264 26.58 -5.94 27.24
CA PHE A 264 27.00 -6.88 28.29
C PHE A 264 25.82 -7.70 28.82
N ALA A 265 26.11 -8.85 29.43
CA ALA A 265 25.13 -9.62 30.19
C ALA A 265 24.84 -8.92 31.53
N ILE A 266 23.58 -8.92 31.97
CA ILE A 266 23.21 -8.40 33.29
C ILE A 266 23.16 -9.59 34.25
N ASP A 267 24.26 -9.82 34.96
CA ASP A 267 24.45 -11.01 35.80
C ASP A 267 23.41 -11.08 36.93
N GLY A 268 22.83 -12.27 37.12
CA GLY A 268 21.87 -12.54 38.20
C GLY A 268 20.47 -11.95 37.99
N LEU A 269 20.21 -11.37 36.82
CA LEU A 269 18.89 -10.86 36.43
C LEU A 269 18.16 -11.84 35.50
N GLU A 270 16.91 -12.13 35.85
CA GLU A 270 15.98 -12.87 35.00
C GLU A 270 14.71 -12.06 34.81
N LEU A 271 14.19 -12.03 33.58
CA LEU A 271 12.90 -11.41 33.28
C LEU A 271 11.89 -12.48 32.90
N THR A 272 10.65 -12.28 33.32
CA THR A 272 9.48 -12.92 32.71
C THR A 272 8.70 -11.84 31.98
N LEU A 273 8.57 -11.98 30.67
CA LEU A 273 7.83 -11.07 29.80
C LEU A 273 6.59 -11.80 29.29
N ASP A 274 5.41 -11.27 29.61
CA ASP A 274 4.12 -11.73 29.12
C ASP A 274 3.58 -10.66 28.16
N VAL A 275 3.59 -10.94 26.85
CA VAL A 275 3.05 -10.02 25.85
C VAL A 275 1.77 -10.59 25.28
N THR A 276 0.73 -9.76 25.28
CA THR A 276 -0.52 -10.06 24.60
C THR A 276 -0.81 -8.97 23.58
N VAL A 277 -0.68 -9.28 22.30
CA VAL A 277 -1.10 -8.41 21.21
C VAL A 277 -2.49 -8.83 20.74
N THR A 278 -3.45 -7.90 20.83
CA THR A 278 -4.80 -8.06 20.28
C THR A 278 -4.84 -7.39 18.91
N ARG A 279 -5.13 -8.17 17.87
CA ARG A 279 -5.36 -7.66 16.52
C ARG A 279 -6.87 -7.51 16.33
N GLU A 280 -7.30 -6.28 16.06
CA GLU A 280 -8.69 -5.99 15.74
C GLU A 280 -8.89 -6.24 14.25
N THR A 281 -9.79 -7.16 13.92
CA THR A 281 -10.14 -7.48 12.53
C THR A 281 -11.44 -6.77 12.16
N LEU A 282 -11.47 -6.14 10.98
CA LEU A 282 -12.68 -5.62 10.36
C LEU A 282 -12.86 -6.25 8.97
N THR A 283 -14.09 -6.13 8.45
CA THR A 283 -14.44 -6.60 7.11
C THR A 283 -14.40 -5.44 6.11
N GLY A 284 -13.49 -5.51 5.14
CA GLY A 284 -13.50 -4.69 3.93
C GLY A 284 -14.45 -5.26 2.88
N ASN A 285 -14.89 -4.45 1.93
CA ASN A 285 -15.78 -4.91 0.85
C ASN A 285 -15.31 -4.35 -0.49
N ASN A 286 -14.79 -5.18 -1.38
CA ASN A 286 -14.75 -4.77 -2.78
C ASN A 286 -16.18 -4.72 -3.34
N VAL A 287 -16.47 -3.78 -4.22
CA VAL A 287 -17.75 -3.69 -4.92
C VAL A 287 -17.49 -3.90 -6.40
N VAL A 288 -18.10 -4.93 -7.00
CA VAL A 288 -17.86 -5.27 -8.40
C VAL A 288 -19.15 -5.44 -9.17
N GLY A 289 -19.32 -4.63 -10.21
CA GLY A 289 -20.41 -4.75 -11.19
C GLY A 289 -19.94 -5.32 -12.52
N TYR A 290 -20.86 -5.92 -13.26
CA TYR A 290 -20.63 -6.56 -14.54
C TYR A 290 -21.61 -6.08 -15.60
N LEU A 291 -21.08 -5.66 -16.75
CA LEU A 291 -21.87 -5.37 -17.95
C LEU A 291 -21.66 -6.51 -18.96
N PRO A 292 -22.70 -7.28 -19.32
CA PRO A 292 -22.55 -8.35 -20.29
C PRO A 292 -22.20 -7.82 -21.69
N PRO A 293 -21.50 -8.62 -22.52
CA PRO A 293 -21.26 -8.25 -23.91
C PRO A 293 -22.59 -8.09 -24.66
N SER A 294 -22.71 -7.04 -25.46
CA SER A 294 -23.93 -6.69 -26.19
C SER A 294 -23.94 -7.18 -27.65
N SER A 295 -22.80 -7.69 -28.15
CA SER A 295 -22.66 -8.14 -29.54
C SER A 295 -22.14 -9.55 -29.69
N SER A 296 -22.84 -10.36 -30.49
CA SER A 296 -22.36 -11.65 -30.98
C SER A 296 -21.51 -11.54 -32.26
N ARG A 297 -21.42 -10.34 -32.85
CA ARG A 297 -20.70 -10.10 -34.12
C ARG A 297 -19.19 -10.02 -33.93
N VAL A 298 -18.77 -9.63 -32.73
CA VAL A 298 -17.37 -9.62 -32.31
C VAL A 298 -17.22 -10.69 -31.24
N ALA A 299 -17.01 -11.93 -31.66
CA ALA A 299 -16.70 -13.01 -30.74
C ALA A 299 -15.21 -12.93 -30.38
N PRO A 300 -14.84 -12.58 -29.13
CA PRO A 300 -13.44 -12.54 -28.74
C PRO A 300 -12.84 -13.95 -28.80
N GLU A 301 -11.62 -14.08 -29.32
CA GLU A 301 -10.95 -15.37 -29.46
C GLU A 301 -10.55 -15.99 -28.11
N ALA A 302 -10.25 -15.16 -27.11
CA ALA A 302 -9.89 -15.51 -25.74
C ALA A 302 -10.04 -14.28 -24.82
N LYS A 303 -10.08 -14.47 -23.49
CA LYS A 303 -10.17 -13.42 -22.43
C LYS A 303 -11.44 -12.55 -22.44
N PRO A 304 -12.61 -13.06 -22.04
CA PRO A 304 -13.91 -12.40 -22.23
C PRO A 304 -14.12 -11.06 -21.51
N TYR A 305 -13.19 -10.59 -20.67
CA TYR A 305 -13.40 -9.40 -19.83
C TYR A 305 -12.46 -8.24 -20.13
N VAL A 306 -12.97 -7.02 -20.00
CA VAL A 306 -12.17 -5.79 -19.82
C VAL A 306 -12.57 -5.20 -18.49
N MET A 307 -11.59 -4.83 -17.68
CA MET A 307 -11.82 -4.38 -16.31
C MET A 307 -11.46 -2.91 -16.15
N TYR A 308 -12.29 -2.19 -15.41
CA TYR A 308 -12.07 -0.83 -14.95
C TYR A 308 -12.03 -0.85 -13.43
N GLY A 309 -11.17 -0.04 -12.82
CA GLY A 309 -11.18 0.08 -11.37
C GLY A 309 -10.69 1.40 -10.80
N ALA A 310 -11.08 1.62 -9.55
CA ALA A 310 -10.70 2.73 -8.69
C ALA A 310 -10.95 2.29 -7.25
N HIS A 311 -10.09 2.67 -6.30
CA HIS A 311 -10.42 2.48 -4.89
C HIS A 311 -11.45 3.52 -4.44
N TYR A 312 -12.27 3.16 -3.45
CA TYR A 312 -13.30 4.04 -2.92
C TYR A 312 -13.10 4.39 -1.44
N ASP A 313 -12.20 3.67 -0.75
CA ASP A 313 -11.77 4.04 0.60
C ASP A 313 -10.86 5.28 0.56
N HIS A 314 -10.76 5.94 1.71
CA HIS A 314 -9.77 6.98 1.97
C HIS A 314 -9.38 6.96 3.47
N LEU A 315 -8.78 8.04 4.00
CA LEU A 315 -8.11 8.06 5.31
C LEU A 315 -9.01 8.28 6.53
N GLY A 316 -10.33 8.43 6.36
CA GLY A 316 -11.24 8.69 7.48
C GLY A 316 -10.91 9.99 8.22
N TYR A 317 -10.59 9.91 9.51
CA TYR A 317 -10.15 11.06 10.32
C TYR A 317 -8.62 11.29 10.31
N GLY A 318 -7.88 10.57 9.47
CA GLY A 318 -6.42 10.70 9.36
C GLY A 318 -5.64 10.24 10.60
N MET A 319 -6.23 9.33 11.39
CA MET A 319 -5.64 8.82 12.64
C MET A 319 -4.67 7.66 12.41
N GLN A 320 -4.64 7.10 11.19
CA GLN A 320 -3.79 5.99 10.79
C GLN A 320 -2.95 6.39 9.55
N GLY A 321 -1.71 5.89 9.48
CA GLY A 321 -0.92 5.93 8.25
C GLY A 321 -0.45 7.31 7.75
N ASN A 322 -0.56 7.52 6.43
CA ASN A 322 0.14 8.53 5.63
C ASN A 322 -0.57 9.90 5.53
N SER A 323 -1.37 10.28 6.53
CA SER A 323 -2.01 11.61 6.54
C SER A 323 -0.97 12.74 6.47
N LEU A 324 -1.24 13.74 5.64
CA LEU A 324 -0.42 14.96 5.52
C LEU A 324 -1.10 16.17 6.19
N ALA A 325 -2.09 15.91 7.06
CA ALA A 325 -2.81 16.95 7.79
C ALA A 325 -1.87 17.87 8.57
N ARG A 326 -2.11 19.19 8.48
CA ARG A 326 -1.39 20.18 9.28
C ARG A 326 -1.84 20.11 10.74
N GLN A 327 -1.07 20.72 11.65
CA GLN A 327 -1.39 20.70 13.09
C GLN A 327 -2.80 21.18 13.41
N ASN A 328 -3.33 22.16 12.67
CA ASN A 328 -4.68 22.69 12.84
C ASN A 328 -5.79 21.86 12.13
N GLU A 329 -5.40 20.82 11.40
CA GLU A 329 -6.27 19.92 10.63
C GLU A 329 -6.32 18.50 11.25
N HIS A 330 -5.58 18.27 12.33
CA HIS A 330 -5.46 16.96 12.96
C HIS A 330 -6.81 16.46 13.48
N GLY A 331 -7.19 15.24 13.09
CA GLY A 331 -8.46 14.63 13.44
C GLY A 331 -9.67 15.17 12.66
N ALA A 332 -9.46 16.00 11.64
CA ALA A 332 -10.54 16.37 10.71
C ALA A 332 -10.79 15.27 9.66
N ILE A 333 -11.97 15.30 9.05
CA ILE A 333 -12.38 14.33 8.04
C ILE A 333 -11.53 14.53 6.77
N HIS A 334 -11.02 13.44 6.23
CA HIS A 334 -10.33 13.39 4.95
C HIS A 334 -11.36 12.91 3.93
N ASN A 335 -11.98 13.85 3.21
CA ASN A 335 -13.05 13.53 2.27
C ASN A 335 -12.55 12.84 1.00
N GLY A 336 -11.29 13.01 0.60
CA GLY A 336 -10.72 12.24 -0.51
C GLY A 336 -11.46 12.45 -1.83
N ALA A 337 -11.69 13.71 -2.20
CA ALA A 337 -12.43 14.05 -3.41
C ALA A 337 -11.65 13.71 -4.69
N ASP A 338 -10.35 14.04 -4.73
CA ASP A 338 -9.48 13.57 -5.81
C ASP A 338 -9.04 12.14 -5.55
N ASP A 339 -8.74 11.83 -4.28
CA ASP A 339 -8.20 10.56 -3.79
C ASP A 339 -9.20 9.82 -2.88
N ASN A 340 -10.11 8.99 -3.38
CA ASN A 340 -10.28 8.68 -4.80
C ASN A 340 -11.75 8.66 -5.26
N ALA A 341 -12.56 9.58 -4.72
CA ALA A 341 -13.93 9.78 -5.24
C ALA A 341 -13.92 10.14 -6.74
N SER A 342 -12.88 10.83 -7.23
CA SER A 342 -12.72 11.16 -8.65
C SER A 342 -12.57 9.93 -9.54
N GLY A 343 -11.77 8.94 -9.13
CA GLY A 343 -11.60 7.67 -9.85
C GLY A 343 -12.88 6.87 -9.90
N VAL A 344 -13.57 6.75 -8.76
CA VAL A 344 -14.88 6.09 -8.67
C VAL A 344 -15.89 6.76 -9.61
N ALA A 345 -15.95 8.09 -9.59
CA ALA A 345 -16.81 8.87 -10.48
C ALA A 345 -16.50 8.63 -11.96
N ALA A 346 -15.21 8.58 -12.33
CA ALA A 346 -14.78 8.31 -13.69
C ALA A 346 -15.19 6.92 -14.18
N VAL A 347 -15.03 5.89 -13.34
CA VAL A 347 -15.43 4.50 -13.65
C VAL A 347 -16.95 4.38 -13.78
N LEU A 348 -17.73 4.98 -12.86
CA LEU A 348 -19.20 4.99 -12.94
C LEU A 348 -19.70 5.71 -14.20
N ALA A 349 -19.14 6.88 -14.52
CA ALA A 349 -19.48 7.63 -15.72
C ALA A 349 -19.09 6.88 -17.01
N ALA A 350 -17.94 6.21 -17.03
CA ALA A 350 -17.53 5.35 -18.12
C ALA A 350 -18.50 4.17 -18.30
N GLY A 351 -18.86 3.48 -17.21
CA GLY A 351 -19.85 2.39 -17.20
C GLY A 351 -21.20 2.82 -17.76
N ALA A 352 -21.73 3.96 -17.29
CA ALA A 352 -22.99 4.53 -17.77
C ALA A 352 -22.98 4.85 -19.28
N TRP A 353 -21.83 5.21 -19.84
CA TRP A 353 -21.71 5.41 -21.28
C TRP A 353 -21.57 4.08 -22.04
N LEU A 354 -20.83 3.11 -21.49
CA LEU A 354 -20.54 1.81 -22.12
C LEU A 354 -21.78 0.94 -22.31
N VAL A 355 -22.78 1.03 -21.43
CA VAL A 355 -24.04 0.27 -21.57
C VAL A 355 -24.82 0.63 -22.83
N GLU A 356 -24.60 1.82 -23.39
CA GLU A 356 -25.20 2.26 -24.66
C GLU A 356 -24.37 1.85 -25.89
N GLN A 357 -23.22 1.18 -25.69
CA GLN A 357 -22.28 0.84 -26.76
C GLN A 357 -22.35 -0.62 -27.16
N GLU A 358 -21.89 -0.88 -28.38
CA GLU A 358 -21.57 -2.24 -28.82
C GLU A 358 -20.28 -2.72 -28.12
N LEU A 359 -20.35 -3.89 -27.47
CA LEU A 359 -19.27 -4.50 -26.70
C LEU A 359 -19.14 -5.98 -27.09
N GLY A 360 -17.93 -6.42 -27.47
CA GLY A 360 -17.62 -7.83 -27.76
C GLY A 360 -17.14 -8.61 -26.53
N ARG A 361 -16.60 -7.91 -25.53
CA ARG A 361 -16.19 -8.43 -24.22
C ARG A 361 -17.12 -7.88 -23.15
N GLY A 362 -17.33 -8.64 -22.08
CA GLY A 362 -18.00 -8.14 -20.89
C GLY A 362 -17.11 -7.12 -20.16
N ILE A 363 -17.73 -6.15 -19.49
CA ILE A 363 -17.03 -5.12 -18.73
C ILE A 363 -17.17 -5.40 -17.24
N ILE A 364 -16.05 -5.45 -16.53
CA ILE A 364 -16.01 -5.51 -15.07
C ILE A 364 -15.73 -4.09 -14.56
N LEU A 365 -16.59 -3.59 -13.67
CA LEU A 365 -16.44 -2.31 -12.98
C LEU A 365 -16.13 -2.63 -11.51
N ALA A 366 -14.88 -2.51 -11.09
CA ALA A 366 -14.43 -2.91 -9.75
C ALA A 366 -14.04 -1.70 -8.91
N PHE A 367 -14.54 -1.64 -7.69
CA PHE A 367 -14.26 -0.60 -6.74
C PHE A 367 -13.60 -1.19 -5.50
N TRP A 368 -12.36 -0.79 -5.25
CA TRP A 368 -11.49 -1.41 -4.27
C TRP A 368 -11.62 -0.78 -2.89
N SER A 369 -11.51 -1.62 -1.87
CA SER A 369 -11.44 -1.20 -0.47
C SER A 369 -10.06 -1.56 0.06
N GLY A 370 -9.51 -0.76 0.97
CA GLY A 370 -8.23 -1.01 1.61
C GLY A 370 -7.02 -0.70 0.73
N GLU A 371 -7.15 0.18 -0.27
CA GLU A 371 -6.01 0.65 -1.07
C GLU A 371 -5.03 1.41 -0.17
N GLU A 372 -5.56 2.32 0.64
CA GLU A 372 -4.82 3.19 1.58
C GLU A 372 -4.07 2.42 2.66
N LEU A 373 -4.50 1.17 2.89
CA LEU A 373 -3.92 0.24 3.85
C LEU A 373 -2.93 -0.73 3.20
N GLY A 374 -2.62 -0.55 1.91
CA GLY A 374 -1.66 -1.35 1.16
C GLY A 374 -2.30 -2.31 0.15
N LEU A 375 -3.22 -1.82 -0.69
CA LEU A 375 -3.82 -2.58 -1.81
C LEU A 375 -4.59 -3.84 -1.39
N LEU A 376 -5.17 -3.85 -0.18
CA LEU A 376 -5.77 -5.04 0.41
C LEU A 376 -6.88 -5.64 -0.47
N GLY A 377 -7.77 -4.78 -0.97
CA GLY A 377 -8.92 -5.19 -1.78
C GLY A 377 -8.53 -5.78 -3.13
N SER A 378 -7.70 -5.09 -3.92
CA SER A 378 -7.30 -5.60 -5.23
C SER A 378 -6.42 -6.85 -5.13
N SER A 379 -5.57 -6.94 -4.10
CA SER A 379 -4.77 -8.13 -3.82
C SER A 379 -5.65 -9.34 -3.47
N GLU A 380 -6.64 -9.16 -2.60
CA GLU A 380 -7.58 -10.23 -2.26
C GLU A 380 -8.43 -10.66 -3.47
N PHE A 381 -8.81 -9.72 -4.33
CA PHE A 381 -9.51 -10.04 -5.58
C PHE A 381 -8.66 -10.93 -6.50
N VAL A 382 -7.37 -10.63 -6.64
CA VAL A 382 -6.44 -11.45 -7.45
C VAL A 382 -6.25 -12.82 -6.84
N LYS A 383 -6.09 -12.89 -5.51
CA LYS A 383 -5.86 -14.13 -4.76
C LYS A 383 -7.04 -15.09 -4.81
N ASN A 384 -8.27 -14.59 -4.62
CA ASN A 384 -9.48 -15.42 -4.65
C ASN A 384 -10.11 -15.54 -6.03
N ALA A 385 -9.73 -14.67 -6.98
CA ALA A 385 -10.09 -14.70 -8.40
C ALA A 385 -11.56 -15.10 -8.68
N PRO A 386 -12.56 -14.25 -8.33
CA PRO A 386 -13.98 -14.56 -8.55
C PRO A 386 -14.31 -14.80 -10.03
N VAL A 387 -13.47 -14.26 -10.92
CA VAL A 387 -13.30 -14.74 -12.29
C VAL A 387 -11.81 -15.08 -12.49
N PRO A 388 -11.45 -16.10 -13.29
CA PRO A 388 -10.04 -16.43 -13.50
C PRO A 388 -9.27 -15.25 -14.09
N ILE A 389 -8.16 -14.85 -13.47
CA ILE A 389 -7.45 -13.60 -13.79
C ILE A 389 -6.92 -13.60 -15.23
N GLU A 390 -6.54 -14.77 -15.75
CA GLU A 390 -6.10 -14.95 -17.13
C GLU A 390 -7.21 -14.65 -18.16
N GLN A 391 -8.48 -14.57 -17.74
CA GLN A 391 -9.61 -14.19 -18.59
C GLN A 391 -9.80 -12.66 -18.72
N ILE A 392 -9.02 -11.87 -17.98
CA ILE A 392 -9.05 -10.41 -18.05
C ILE A 392 -8.11 -9.97 -19.17
N SER A 393 -8.68 -9.36 -20.22
CA SER A 393 -7.91 -8.87 -21.36
C SER A 393 -7.10 -7.61 -21.04
N ALA A 394 -7.63 -6.75 -20.17
CA ALA A 394 -6.97 -5.53 -19.75
C ALA A 394 -7.61 -4.96 -18.48
N TYR A 395 -6.83 -4.20 -17.72
CA TYR A 395 -7.24 -3.44 -16.55
C TYR A 395 -6.97 -1.94 -16.74
N LEU A 396 -7.98 -1.09 -16.57
CA LEU A 396 -7.86 0.37 -16.61
C LEU A 396 -8.12 0.91 -15.21
N ASN A 397 -7.09 1.44 -14.54
CA ASN A 397 -7.16 1.99 -13.19
C ASN A 397 -7.29 3.52 -13.22
N PHE A 398 -8.14 4.07 -12.35
CA PHE A 398 -8.36 5.50 -12.21
C PHE A 398 -8.06 5.90 -10.77
N ASP A 399 -7.02 6.71 -10.61
CA ASP A 399 -6.48 7.11 -9.32
C ASP A 399 -6.09 8.60 -9.43
N MET A 400 -6.65 9.44 -8.55
CA MET A 400 -6.41 10.89 -8.55
C MET A 400 -6.55 11.53 -9.94
N VAL A 401 -7.77 11.46 -10.48
CA VAL A 401 -8.09 11.87 -11.87
C VAL A 401 -8.91 13.16 -11.98
N GLY A 402 -9.18 13.83 -10.86
CA GLY A 402 -9.99 15.04 -10.77
C GLY A 402 -9.19 16.36 -10.74
N ARG A 403 -7.87 16.34 -10.61
CA ARG A 403 -7.03 17.56 -10.46
C ARG A 403 -6.19 17.90 -11.70
N ALA A 404 -6.64 17.53 -12.90
CA ALA A 404 -5.96 17.87 -14.15
C ALA A 404 -5.66 19.37 -14.28
N ARG A 405 -4.42 19.69 -14.67
CA ARG A 405 -3.94 21.07 -14.91
C ARG A 405 -3.30 21.18 -16.28
N ASN A 406 -3.46 22.34 -16.93
CA ASN A 406 -2.83 22.64 -18.21
C ASN A 406 -3.14 21.60 -19.32
N ASN A 407 -4.34 21.02 -19.29
CA ASN A 407 -4.77 19.98 -20.22
C ASN A 407 -3.84 18.74 -20.24
N ARG A 408 -3.11 18.47 -19.15
CA ARG A 408 -2.16 17.35 -19.04
C ARG A 408 -2.80 16.19 -18.30
N LEU A 409 -2.60 14.99 -18.83
CA LEU A 409 -3.03 13.72 -18.23
C LEU A 409 -1.85 12.75 -18.28
N SER A 410 -1.54 12.10 -17.16
CA SER A 410 -0.55 11.03 -17.14
C SER A 410 -1.22 9.69 -17.37
N LEU A 411 -0.67 8.90 -18.30
CA LEU A 411 -1.05 7.52 -18.53
C LEU A 411 0.17 6.65 -18.26
N GLN A 412 0.09 5.80 -17.23
CA GLN A 412 1.20 4.99 -16.73
C GLN A 412 0.93 3.50 -16.95
N ALA A 413 1.90 2.63 -16.65
CA ALA A 413 1.85 1.20 -16.98
C ALA A 413 1.72 0.90 -18.49
N VAL A 414 2.03 1.88 -19.37
CA VAL A 414 1.91 1.75 -20.83
C VAL A 414 2.84 0.65 -21.38
N GLY A 415 3.88 0.29 -20.63
CA GLY A 415 4.82 -0.77 -21.01
C GLY A 415 4.24 -2.18 -20.93
N THR A 416 3.11 -2.37 -20.23
CA THR A 416 2.49 -3.69 -20.01
C THR A 416 1.86 -4.29 -21.27
N SER A 417 1.72 -3.51 -22.35
CA SER A 417 1.25 -3.96 -23.65
C SER A 417 1.69 -3.02 -24.76
N ARG A 418 2.13 -3.57 -25.90
CA ARG A 418 2.53 -2.76 -27.07
C ARG A 418 1.31 -2.10 -27.72
N ALA A 419 0.12 -2.68 -27.53
CA ALA A 419 -1.14 -2.15 -28.05
C ALA A 419 -1.54 -0.80 -27.43
N TRP A 420 -1.07 -0.47 -26.22
CA TRP A 420 -1.56 0.70 -25.48
C TRP A 420 -1.38 2.02 -26.23
N ARG A 421 -0.19 2.25 -26.79
CA ARG A 421 0.12 3.53 -27.47
C ARG A 421 -0.85 3.84 -28.60
N GLY A 422 -1.14 2.86 -29.46
CA GLY A 422 -2.09 3.02 -30.56
C GLY A 422 -3.52 3.21 -30.08
N LEU A 423 -3.94 2.48 -29.04
CA LEU A 423 -5.26 2.63 -28.44
C LEU A 423 -5.46 4.01 -27.80
N ILE A 424 -4.44 4.51 -27.10
CA ILE A 424 -4.43 5.83 -26.47
C ILE A 424 -4.51 6.90 -27.55
N GLU A 425 -3.65 6.84 -28.57
CA GLU A 425 -3.63 7.82 -29.65
C GLU A 425 -5.01 7.89 -30.34
N GLN A 426 -5.55 6.74 -30.76
CA GLN A 426 -6.85 6.66 -31.40
C GLN A 426 -7.98 7.24 -30.54
N SER A 427 -8.03 6.87 -29.25
CA SER A 427 -9.09 7.30 -28.34
C SER A 427 -8.95 8.74 -27.87
N ASN A 428 -7.73 9.30 -27.88
CA ASN A 428 -7.48 10.67 -27.44
C ASN A 428 -7.76 11.71 -28.54
N VAL A 429 -7.78 11.36 -29.83
CA VAL A 429 -8.14 12.27 -30.94
C VAL A 429 -9.43 13.07 -30.66
N PRO A 430 -10.57 12.44 -30.26
CA PRO A 430 -11.80 13.17 -29.96
C PRO A 430 -11.87 13.81 -28.54
N VAL A 431 -10.87 13.61 -27.68
CA VAL A 431 -10.85 14.10 -26.28
C VAL A 431 -9.84 15.23 -26.09
N GLY A 432 -8.66 15.12 -26.70
CA GLY A 432 -7.69 16.20 -26.84
C GLY A 432 -6.83 16.49 -25.60
N PHE A 433 -6.43 15.49 -24.82
CA PHE A 433 -5.45 15.69 -23.73
C PHE A 433 -4.01 15.74 -24.25
N ASN A 434 -3.17 16.53 -23.57
CA ASN A 434 -1.71 16.41 -23.67
C ASN A 434 -1.26 15.22 -22.81
N VAL A 435 -1.30 14.01 -23.38
CA VAL A 435 -0.98 12.78 -22.67
C VAL A 435 0.53 12.65 -22.41
N ALA A 436 0.89 12.33 -21.17
CA ALA A 436 2.23 11.96 -20.78
C ALA A 436 2.27 10.45 -20.54
N LEU A 437 2.95 9.71 -21.42
CA LEU A 437 3.01 8.26 -21.36
C LEU A 437 4.20 7.83 -20.50
N GLN A 438 3.97 6.93 -19.55
CA GLN A 438 5.00 6.31 -18.72
C GLN A 438 4.87 4.79 -18.84
N ASP A 439 6.00 4.11 -19.09
CA ASP A 439 5.99 2.66 -19.29
C ASP A 439 5.89 1.87 -17.97
N ASP A 440 6.35 2.45 -16.86
CA ASP A 440 6.48 1.81 -15.56
C ASP A 440 5.12 1.38 -14.98
N PRO A 441 4.93 0.07 -14.70
CA PRO A 441 3.71 -0.44 -14.05
C PRO A 441 3.86 -0.64 -12.54
N TYR A 442 5.04 -0.41 -11.94
CA TYR A 442 5.29 -0.64 -10.52
C TYR A 442 4.86 0.58 -9.69
N LEU A 443 3.56 0.84 -9.73
CA LEU A 443 2.91 1.99 -9.14
C LEU A 443 2.31 1.59 -7.78
N PRO A 444 2.35 2.44 -6.75
CA PRO A 444 1.72 2.18 -5.46
C PRO A 444 0.21 2.43 -5.57
N THR A 445 -0.47 1.62 -6.39
CA THR A 445 -1.93 1.64 -6.63
C THR A 445 -2.36 0.26 -7.10
N ASP A 446 -3.66 0.01 -7.26
CA ASP A 446 -4.23 -1.31 -7.57
C ASP A 446 -3.70 -1.95 -8.86
N VAL A 447 -3.07 -1.17 -9.75
CA VAL A 447 -2.31 -1.69 -10.90
C VAL A 447 -1.24 -2.69 -10.48
N MET A 448 -0.61 -2.52 -9.31
CA MET A 448 0.43 -3.43 -8.83
C MET A 448 -0.09 -4.87 -8.71
N SER A 449 -1.25 -5.05 -8.08
CA SER A 449 -1.90 -6.34 -7.86
C SER A 449 -2.18 -7.07 -9.18
N LEU A 450 -2.75 -6.34 -10.15
CA LEU A 450 -3.14 -6.89 -11.45
C LEU A 450 -1.93 -7.11 -12.38
N ASN A 451 -0.93 -6.23 -12.32
CA ASN A 451 0.32 -6.39 -13.06
C ASN A 451 1.13 -7.60 -12.56
N ALA A 452 1.16 -7.84 -11.24
CA ALA A 452 1.78 -9.04 -10.67
C ALA A 452 1.10 -10.32 -11.17
N ALA A 453 -0.21 -10.27 -11.43
CA ALA A 453 -0.98 -11.35 -12.03
C ALA A 453 -0.95 -11.38 -13.57
N SER A 454 0.00 -10.67 -14.20
CA SER A 454 0.20 -10.64 -15.65
C SER A 454 -1.00 -10.12 -16.47
N VAL A 455 -1.76 -9.17 -15.90
CA VAL A 455 -2.85 -8.48 -16.61
C VAL A 455 -2.31 -7.18 -17.23
N PRO A 456 -2.46 -6.98 -18.56
CA PRO A 456 -2.14 -5.71 -19.20
C PRO A 456 -2.90 -4.56 -18.54
N SER A 457 -2.18 -3.57 -18.03
CA SER A 457 -2.75 -2.53 -17.18
C SER A 457 -2.44 -1.13 -17.70
N LEU A 458 -3.36 -0.19 -17.48
CA LEU A 458 -3.19 1.22 -17.81
C LEU A 458 -3.69 2.06 -16.64
N ASN A 459 -2.83 2.91 -16.06
CA ASN A 459 -3.22 3.81 -14.99
C ASN A 459 -3.50 5.22 -15.51
N PHE A 460 -4.60 5.83 -15.09
CA PHE A 460 -4.92 7.24 -15.31
C PHE A 460 -4.59 8.04 -14.06
N PHE A 461 -3.84 9.12 -14.21
CA PHE A 461 -3.38 9.94 -13.08
C PHE A 461 -3.21 11.40 -13.49
N THR A 462 -3.63 12.35 -12.64
CA THR A 462 -3.50 13.79 -12.93
C THR A 462 -2.35 14.49 -12.21
N GLY A 463 -1.65 13.77 -11.32
CA GLY A 463 -0.50 14.29 -10.60
C GLY A 463 -0.82 14.66 -9.16
N ASN A 464 0.20 14.62 -8.29
CA ASN A 464 0.08 15.08 -6.91
C ASN A 464 -0.25 16.57 -6.83
N HIS A 465 -0.93 16.96 -5.75
CA HIS A 465 -1.26 18.33 -5.42
C HIS A 465 -1.12 18.58 -3.91
N GLU A 466 -1.23 19.83 -3.48
CA GLU A 466 -0.99 20.23 -2.09
C GLU A 466 -2.04 19.73 -1.09
N ASP A 467 -3.21 19.28 -1.58
CA ASP A 467 -4.31 18.78 -0.77
C ASP A 467 -4.30 17.26 -0.60
N TYR A 468 -3.41 16.55 -1.31
CA TYR A 468 -3.27 15.09 -1.22
C TYR A 468 -3.11 14.62 0.23
N HIS A 469 -3.88 13.60 0.62
CA HIS A 469 -3.92 13.06 1.98
C HIS A 469 -4.20 14.10 3.08
N ARG A 470 -4.96 15.16 2.76
CA ARG A 470 -5.34 16.20 3.72
C ARG A 470 -6.86 16.37 3.77
N PRO A 471 -7.40 16.90 4.87
CA PRO A 471 -8.81 17.29 4.96
C PRO A 471 -9.26 18.30 3.90
N THR A 472 -8.33 18.94 3.21
CA THR A 472 -8.63 19.91 2.14
C THR A 472 -8.80 19.27 0.76
N ASP A 473 -8.64 17.94 0.62
CA ASP A 473 -9.03 17.24 -0.61
C ASP A 473 -10.55 17.07 -0.69
N ASP A 474 -11.22 18.15 -1.09
CA ASP A 474 -12.68 18.27 -1.09
C ASP A 474 -13.26 18.53 -2.48
N ALA A 475 -14.56 18.30 -2.64
CA ALA A 475 -15.28 18.31 -3.91
C ALA A 475 -15.10 19.62 -4.69
N GLU A 476 -15.03 20.77 -4.00
CA GLU A 476 -14.84 22.08 -4.64
C GLU A 476 -13.49 22.23 -5.33
N THR A 477 -12.52 21.38 -5.01
CA THR A 477 -11.18 21.44 -5.58
C THR A 477 -11.06 20.74 -6.94
N ILE A 478 -12.09 19.99 -7.34
CA ILE A 478 -12.09 19.14 -8.53
C ILE A 478 -12.36 19.93 -9.81
N ASN A 479 -11.60 19.61 -10.85
CA ASN A 479 -11.82 20.09 -12.20
C ASN A 479 -12.78 19.13 -12.94
N TYR A 480 -14.08 19.31 -12.72
CA TYR A 480 -15.11 18.41 -13.25
C TYR A 480 -15.16 18.32 -14.77
N ASP A 481 -14.86 19.41 -15.48
CA ASP A 481 -14.86 19.42 -16.94
C ASP A 481 -13.76 18.49 -17.49
N ASP A 482 -12.57 18.50 -16.88
CA ASP A 482 -11.50 17.57 -17.24
C ASP A 482 -11.73 16.16 -16.70
N LEU A 483 -12.35 16.00 -15.53
CA LEU A 483 -12.72 14.69 -14.99
C LEU A 483 -13.70 13.94 -15.93
N ASP A 484 -14.72 14.63 -16.44
CA ASP A 484 -15.64 14.09 -17.45
C ASP A 484 -14.90 13.69 -18.74
N ARG A 485 -13.89 14.47 -19.14
CA ARG A 485 -13.03 14.14 -20.30
C ARG A 485 -12.15 12.92 -20.01
N VAL A 486 -11.62 12.76 -18.80
CA VAL A 486 -10.84 11.57 -18.39
C VAL A 486 -11.72 10.33 -18.44
N ALA A 487 -12.92 10.39 -17.85
CA ALA A 487 -13.90 9.30 -17.90
C ALA A 487 -14.22 8.91 -19.35
N ARG A 488 -14.44 9.89 -20.23
CA ARG A 488 -14.69 9.66 -21.66
C ARG A 488 -13.50 9.02 -22.38
N LEU A 489 -12.27 9.46 -22.10
CA LEU A 489 -11.07 8.84 -22.68
C LEU A 489 -10.92 7.38 -22.24
N GLY A 490 -11.09 7.13 -20.93
CA GLY A 490 -11.09 5.79 -20.36
C GLY A 490 -12.11 4.87 -21.02
N ALA A 491 -13.35 5.33 -21.14
CA ALA A 491 -14.43 4.60 -21.79
C ALA A 491 -14.15 4.29 -23.27
N LEU A 492 -13.57 5.23 -24.01
CA LEU A 492 -13.17 5.02 -25.40
C LEU A 492 -12.06 3.97 -25.53
N ILE A 493 -11.04 4.03 -24.67
CA ILE A 493 -9.94 3.07 -24.66
C ILE A 493 -10.48 1.66 -24.37
N GLY A 494 -11.20 1.47 -23.27
CA GLY A 494 -11.66 0.13 -22.92
C GLY A 494 -12.77 -0.38 -23.85
N ARG A 495 -13.61 0.48 -24.46
CA ARG A 495 -14.49 0.07 -25.57
C ARG A 495 -13.69 -0.44 -26.77
N ASN A 496 -12.63 0.26 -27.15
CA ASN A 496 -11.77 -0.17 -28.24
C ASN A 496 -11.09 -1.51 -27.91
N VAL A 497 -10.68 -1.74 -26.66
CA VAL A 497 -10.20 -3.05 -26.21
C VAL A 497 -11.31 -4.12 -26.30
N ALA A 498 -12.52 -3.80 -25.83
CA ALA A 498 -13.66 -4.71 -25.83
C ALA A 498 -14.12 -5.13 -27.24
N LEU A 499 -13.81 -4.34 -28.27
CA LEU A 499 -14.13 -4.63 -29.67
C LEU A 499 -12.98 -5.27 -30.47
N ARG A 500 -11.79 -5.45 -29.87
CA ARG A 500 -10.69 -6.15 -30.52
C ARG A 500 -10.94 -7.66 -30.53
N GLY A 501 -10.73 -8.28 -31.69
CA GLY A 501 -10.78 -9.75 -31.84
C GLY A 501 -9.74 -10.45 -30.96
N ALA A 502 -8.48 -10.04 -31.05
CA ALA A 502 -7.40 -10.52 -30.20
C ALA A 502 -7.33 -9.75 -28.86
N PRO A 503 -7.12 -10.43 -27.72
CA PRO A 503 -6.86 -9.77 -26.44
C PRO A 503 -5.52 -9.01 -26.47
N LEU A 504 -5.30 -8.16 -25.48
CA LEU A 504 -3.99 -7.52 -25.29
C LEU A 504 -2.96 -8.55 -24.81
N GLU A 505 -1.79 -8.49 -25.42
CA GLU A 505 -0.60 -9.16 -24.90
C GLU A 505 -0.15 -8.50 -23.61
N PHE A 506 0.30 -9.31 -22.65
CA PHE A 506 1.04 -8.83 -21.49
C PHE A 506 2.53 -8.82 -21.83
N VAL A 507 3.17 -7.70 -21.52
CA VAL A 507 4.62 -7.52 -21.60
C VAL A 507 5.10 -7.27 -20.19
N GLN A 508 5.92 -8.16 -19.66
CA GLN A 508 6.60 -7.92 -18.40
C GLN A 508 7.60 -6.77 -18.61
N VAL A 509 7.35 -5.64 -17.93
CA VAL A 509 8.24 -4.49 -17.98
C VAL A 509 9.40 -4.73 -17.04
N GLU A 510 10.62 -4.61 -17.56
CA GLU A 510 11.78 -4.51 -16.68
C GLU A 510 11.69 -3.16 -15.94
N GLN A 511 11.60 -3.14 -14.61
CA GLN A 511 11.94 -1.93 -13.83
C GLN A 511 13.30 -1.45 -14.33
N VAL A 512 13.37 -0.26 -14.89
CA VAL A 512 14.64 0.42 -15.07
C VAL A 512 14.77 1.31 -13.85
N ALA A 513 15.81 1.14 -13.04
CA ALA A 513 16.06 2.02 -11.91
C ALA A 513 16.03 3.47 -12.42
N GLN A 514 15.11 4.31 -11.91
CA GLN A 514 14.99 5.69 -12.35
C GLN A 514 16.33 6.42 -12.18
N GLN A 515 16.96 6.78 -13.30
CA GLN A 515 18.09 7.70 -13.33
C GLN A 515 17.59 9.09 -12.94
N GLY A 516 17.73 9.45 -11.66
CA GLY A 516 17.24 10.75 -11.19
C GLY A 516 17.60 11.14 -9.77
N GLN A 517 18.30 10.30 -9.03
CA GLN A 517 19.02 10.67 -7.80
C GLN A 517 20.29 9.84 -7.81
N ARG A 518 21.41 10.33 -7.25
CA ARG A 518 22.63 9.51 -7.10
C ARG A 518 22.28 8.32 -6.19
N ALA A 519 21.82 7.22 -6.78
CA ALA A 519 21.34 6.06 -6.08
C ALA A 519 22.37 4.94 -6.23
N SER A 520 22.83 4.47 -5.07
CA SER A 520 23.51 3.19 -4.88
C SER A 520 22.91 2.10 -5.76
N VAL A 521 23.76 1.30 -6.41
CA VAL A 521 23.41 0.06 -7.10
C VAL A 521 22.46 -0.75 -6.19
N ARG A 522 21.22 -1.01 -6.62
CA ARG A 522 20.29 -1.85 -5.87
C ARG A 522 20.47 -3.31 -6.29
N VAL A 523 20.54 -4.19 -5.29
CA VAL A 523 20.61 -5.64 -5.48
C VAL A 523 19.30 -6.11 -6.11
N PHE A 524 19.40 -6.86 -7.20
CA PHE A 524 18.26 -7.42 -7.91
C PHE A 524 18.29 -8.95 -7.87
N THR A 525 17.23 -9.54 -7.32
CA THR A 525 17.06 -10.99 -7.19
C THR A 525 16.03 -11.54 -8.18
N GLY A 526 15.19 -10.70 -8.78
CA GLY A 526 14.13 -11.16 -9.70
C GLY A 526 12.93 -11.82 -9.01
N THR A 527 12.81 -11.76 -7.68
CA THR A 527 11.63 -12.22 -6.93
C THR A 527 10.52 -11.18 -6.94
N ILE A 528 9.26 -11.61 -7.01
CA ILE A 528 8.07 -10.76 -6.84
C ILE A 528 7.38 -11.19 -5.55
N PRO A 529 7.55 -10.46 -4.44
CA PRO A 529 6.88 -10.75 -3.17
C PRO A 529 5.35 -10.62 -3.27
N ASP A 530 4.64 -11.50 -2.58
CA ASP A 530 3.25 -11.28 -2.20
C ASP A 530 3.21 -10.55 -0.85
N TYR A 531 2.67 -9.33 -0.86
CA TYR A 531 2.63 -8.44 0.30
C TYR A 531 1.44 -8.71 1.24
N THR A 532 0.54 -9.60 0.84
CA THR A 532 -0.76 -9.83 1.51
C THR A 532 -0.86 -11.19 2.21
N SER A 533 0.25 -11.92 2.26
CA SER A 533 0.32 -13.25 2.85
C SER A 533 0.69 -13.21 4.33
N ASP A 534 -0.08 -13.96 5.14
CA ASP A 534 0.16 -14.16 6.58
C ASP A 534 1.03 -15.40 6.85
N ILE A 535 1.62 -15.99 5.80
CA ILE A 535 2.43 -17.19 5.91
C ILE A 535 3.78 -16.85 6.54
N GLU A 536 4.27 -17.73 7.41
CA GLU A 536 5.65 -17.66 7.92
C GLU A 536 6.65 -17.86 6.78
N GLY A 537 7.29 -16.77 6.36
CA GLY A 537 8.20 -16.71 5.22
C GLY A 537 7.90 -15.55 4.29
N LEU A 538 8.47 -15.61 3.09
CA LEU A 538 8.13 -14.72 1.98
C LEU A 538 7.48 -15.53 0.86
N LEU A 539 6.16 -15.42 0.70
CA LEU A 539 5.45 -15.99 -0.44
C LEU A 539 5.82 -15.22 -1.72
N LEU A 540 6.17 -15.94 -2.77
CA LEU A 540 6.40 -15.37 -4.09
C LEU A 540 5.09 -15.32 -4.88
N GLY A 541 4.58 -14.11 -5.10
CA GLY A 541 3.51 -13.85 -6.07
C GLY A 541 3.97 -14.10 -7.51
N GLY A 542 5.29 -14.17 -7.75
CA GLY A 542 5.89 -14.58 -9.00
C GLY A 542 7.42 -14.41 -9.03
N VAL A 543 7.99 -14.63 -10.20
CA VAL A 543 9.40 -14.33 -10.51
C VAL A 543 9.48 -13.61 -11.85
N ILE A 544 10.52 -12.80 -12.02
CA ILE A 544 10.80 -12.13 -13.29
C ILE A 544 11.44 -13.13 -14.25
N GLU A 545 10.82 -13.35 -15.41
CA GLU A 545 11.32 -14.29 -16.41
C GLU A 545 12.75 -13.91 -16.85
N GLY A 546 13.67 -14.88 -16.85
CA GLY A 546 15.09 -14.64 -17.14
C GLY A 546 15.87 -13.89 -16.04
N GLY A 547 15.21 -13.45 -14.96
CA GLY A 547 15.86 -12.86 -13.78
C GLY A 547 16.53 -13.90 -12.88
N PRO A 548 17.37 -13.48 -11.90
CA PRO A 548 18.15 -14.40 -11.07
C PRO A 548 17.34 -15.48 -10.35
N ALA A 549 16.16 -15.13 -9.81
CA ALA A 549 15.26 -16.08 -9.15
C ALA A 549 14.71 -17.13 -10.13
N ALA A 550 14.28 -16.72 -11.33
CA ALA A 550 13.80 -17.64 -12.35
C ALA A 550 14.93 -18.56 -12.86
N VAL A 551 16.14 -18.01 -13.05
CA VAL A 551 17.33 -18.79 -13.43
C VAL A 551 17.72 -19.79 -12.34
N ALA A 552 17.57 -19.41 -11.06
CA ALA A 552 17.78 -20.29 -9.92
C ALA A 552 16.67 -21.36 -9.77
N GLY A 553 15.57 -21.26 -10.52
CA GLY A 553 14.46 -22.22 -10.49
C GLY A 553 13.37 -21.93 -9.45
N LEU A 554 13.33 -20.72 -8.89
CA LEU A 554 12.21 -20.23 -8.09
C LEU A 554 11.01 -19.92 -8.99
N GLN A 555 9.80 -20.07 -8.46
CA GLN A 555 8.56 -19.84 -9.18
C GLN A 555 7.46 -19.23 -8.28
N GLN A 556 6.35 -18.83 -8.89
CA GLN A 556 5.15 -18.40 -8.18
C GLN A 556 4.68 -19.51 -7.21
N GLY A 557 4.30 -19.12 -5.99
CA GLY A 557 3.84 -20.03 -4.95
C GLY A 557 4.95 -20.59 -4.04
N ASP A 558 6.22 -20.37 -4.37
CA ASP A 558 7.32 -20.70 -3.46
C ASP A 558 7.30 -19.79 -2.23
N VAL A 559 7.58 -20.34 -1.04
CA VAL A 559 7.72 -19.56 0.20
C VAL A 559 9.18 -19.56 0.62
N ILE A 560 9.89 -18.44 0.47
CA ILE A 560 11.28 -18.31 0.92
C ILE A 560 11.29 -18.25 2.46
N VAL A 561 12.05 -19.16 3.07
CA VAL A 561 12.19 -19.30 4.53
C VAL A 561 13.62 -19.01 5.00
N GLU A 562 14.58 -18.94 4.09
CA GLU A 562 15.95 -18.51 4.36
C GLU A 562 16.54 -17.82 3.13
N PHE A 563 17.21 -16.69 3.33
CA PHE A 563 17.86 -15.93 2.27
C PHE A 563 19.21 -15.41 2.74
N ALA A 564 20.28 -15.80 2.03
CA ALA A 564 21.66 -15.43 2.38
C ALA A 564 22.04 -15.79 3.84
N GLY A 565 21.58 -16.95 4.32
CA GLY A 565 21.83 -17.45 5.67
C GLY A 565 20.99 -16.75 6.77
N GLN A 566 20.06 -15.87 6.40
CA GLN A 566 19.12 -15.24 7.33
C GLN A 566 17.76 -15.92 7.22
N SER A 567 17.17 -16.29 8.35
CA SER A 567 15.81 -16.85 8.40
C SER A 567 14.79 -15.79 8.00
N ILE A 568 13.88 -16.09 7.09
CA ILE A 568 12.85 -15.17 6.62
C ILE A 568 11.53 -15.62 7.22
N THR A 569 10.89 -14.80 8.06
CA THR A 569 9.54 -15.08 8.58
C THR A 569 8.49 -14.13 8.00
N ASN A 570 8.92 -13.02 7.41
CA ASN A 570 8.06 -12.01 6.80
C ASN A 570 8.82 -11.21 5.72
N ILE A 571 8.10 -10.33 5.02
CA ILE A 571 8.64 -9.53 3.91
C ILE A 571 9.70 -8.49 4.31
N TYR A 572 9.65 -7.96 5.53
CA TYR A 572 10.63 -6.99 5.99
C TYR A 572 11.97 -7.68 6.18
N ASP A 573 11.99 -8.90 6.74
CA ASP A 573 13.20 -9.70 6.88
C ASP A 573 13.90 -9.85 5.53
N TYR A 574 13.13 -10.14 4.47
CA TYR A 574 13.67 -10.24 3.12
C TYR A 574 14.23 -8.92 2.62
N THR A 575 13.50 -7.81 2.80
CA THR A 575 13.94 -6.48 2.39
C THR A 575 15.26 -6.09 3.05
N TYR A 576 15.42 -6.43 4.33
CA TYR A 576 16.65 -6.19 5.06
C TYR A 576 17.78 -7.15 4.67
N ALA A 577 17.45 -8.42 4.39
CA ALA A 577 18.44 -9.39 3.93
C ALA A 577 19.03 -8.99 2.57
N LEU A 578 18.25 -8.34 1.69
CA LEU A 578 18.75 -7.78 0.43
C LEU A 578 19.87 -6.75 0.63
N ASP A 579 19.84 -5.96 1.69
CA ASP A 579 20.85 -4.94 1.98
C ASP A 579 22.20 -5.52 2.43
N ALA A 580 22.22 -6.79 2.87
CA ALA A 580 23.42 -7.51 3.27
C ALA A 580 24.11 -8.23 2.10
N VAL A 581 23.47 -8.27 0.93
CA VAL A 581 23.90 -9.07 -0.22
C VAL A 581 24.72 -8.22 -1.20
N LYS A 582 25.71 -8.85 -1.84
CA LYS A 582 26.53 -8.24 -2.88
C LYS A 582 26.13 -8.74 -4.26
N VAL A 583 26.09 -7.83 -5.23
CA VAL A 583 25.85 -8.17 -6.64
C VAL A 583 26.96 -9.08 -7.16
N GLY A 584 26.57 -10.16 -7.84
CA GLY A 584 27.48 -11.11 -8.48
C GLY A 584 28.03 -12.19 -7.55
N GLU A 585 27.75 -12.13 -6.25
CA GLU A 585 28.11 -13.19 -5.30
C GLU A 585 26.97 -14.21 -5.19
N GLU A 586 27.28 -15.49 -5.34
CA GLU A 586 26.31 -16.56 -5.14
C GLU A 586 25.85 -16.62 -3.68
N LEU A 587 24.54 -16.78 -3.49
CA LEU A 587 23.94 -16.98 -2.19
C LEU A 587 22.97 -18.16 -2.22
N THR A 588 22.75 -18.73 -1.03
CA THR A 588 21.76 -19.78 -0.83
C THR A 588 20.39 -19.18 -0.55
N VAL A 589 19.37 -19.72 -1.21
CA VAL A 589 17.95 -19.47 -0.90
C VAL A 589 17.31 -20.81 -0.53
N VAL A 590 16.68 -20.87 0.64
CA VAL A 590 15.89 -22.02 1.09
C VAL A 590 14.42 -21.64 1.04
N PHE A 591 13.60 -22.48 0.42
CA PHE A 591 12.18 -22.21 0.19
C PHE A 591 11.33 -23.47 0.37
N ILE A 592 10.03 -23.28 0.56
CA ILE A 592 9.04 -24.35 0.63
C ILE A 592 8.24 -24.35 -0.66
N ARG A 593 8.10 -25.51 -1.28
CA ARG A 593 7.23 -25.77 -2.44
C ARG A 593 6.45 -27.04 -2.16
N ASP A 594 5.12 -26.98 -2.27
CA ASP A 594 4.22 -28.12 -2.01
C ASP A 594 4.47 -28.82 -0.65
N GLY A 595 4.90 -28.05 0.35
CA GLY A 595 5.22 -28.53 1.70
C GLY A 595 6.63 -29.13 1.87
N GLU A 596 7.42 -29.23 0.81
CA GLU A 596 8.81 -29.71 0.85
C GLU A 596 9.82 -28.55 0.98
N ARG A 597 10.81 -28.70 1.86
CA ARG A 597 11.90 -27.72 2.04
C ARG A 597 13.00 -27.98 0.99
N LEU A 598 13.20 -27.01 0.10
CA LEU A 598 14.13 -27.06 -1.03
C LEU A 598 15.17 -25.94 -0.92
N GLN A 599 16.28 -26.08 -1.65
CA GLN A 599 17.38 -25.12 -1.67
C GLN A 599 17.87 -24.87 -3.10
N VAL A 600 18.14 -23.61 -3.43
CA VAL A 600 18.76 -23.20 -4.70
C VAL A 600 19.89 -22.20 -4.47
N THR A 601 20.81 -22.13 -5.43
CA THR A 601 21.83 -21.09 -5.50
C THR A 601 21.32 -19.97 -6.41
N LEU A 602 21.32 -18.74 -5.90
CA LEU A 602 20.91 -17.54 -6.62
C LEU A 602 22.11 -16.60 -6.73
N THR A 603 22.30 -15.99 -7.90
CA THR A 603 23.33 -14.96 -8.12
C THR A 603 22.65 -13.62 -8.38
N PRO A 604 22.58 -12.71 -7.39
CA PRO A 604 21.95 -11.41 -7.56
C PRO A 604 22.68 -10.59 -8.60
N THR A 605 21.94 -9.83 -9.40
CA THR A 605 22.51 -8.90 -10.38
C THR A 605 22.29 -7.46 -9.95
N ALA A 606 22.98 -6.52 -10.62
CA ALA A 606 22.74 -5.09 -10.42
C ALA A 606 21.58 -4.64 -11.30
N ARG A 607 20.78 -3.72 -10.79
CA ARG A 607 19.71 -3.05 -11.54
C ARG A 607 19.76 -1.54 -11.40
#